data_AF-A0A1D6KV49-F1
#
_entry.id   AF-A0A1D6KV49-F1
#
_cell.length_a   1.000
_cell.length_b   1.000
_cell.length_c   1.000
_cell.angle_alpha   90.00
_cell.angle_beta   90.00
_cell.angle_gamma   90.00
#
_symmetry.space_group_name_H-M   'P 1'
#
loop_
_entity.id
_entity.type
_entity.pdbx_description
1 polymer ?
#
loop_
_entity_poly.entity_id
_entity_poly.type
_entity_poly.pdbx_seq_one_letter_code
_entity_poly.pdbx_strand_id
1 'polypeptide(L)'
;MLRSMNDGDTSASAYDTAWVAMVPKVGGDGGAQPQFPATVRWIVDHQLPDGSWGDSALFSAYDRMINTLACVVALTKWSLEPARCEAGLSFLHENMWRLAEEEAESMPIGFEIAFPSLIQTARDLGVVDFPYGHPALQSIYANREVKLKRIPRDMMHRVPTSILHSLEGMPDLDWPRLLNLQSCDGSFLFSPSATAYALMQTGDKKCFEYIDRIVKKFNGGVPNVYPVDLFEHIWVVDRLERLGISRYFQREIEQCMDYVNRHWTEDGICWARKSNVKDVDDTAMAFRLLRLHGYNVSPSVFKNFEKDGEFFCFVGQSTQAVTGMYNLNRASQISFQGEDVLHRARVFSYEFLRQREEQGMIRDKWIVAKDLPGEVIQTILPFDDLRSIETCMNRGEN
;
A
#
# COMPACT_ATOMS: atom_id res chain seq x y z
N MET A 1 -22.04 -8.78 -1.10
CA MET A 1 -20.82 -7.97 -1.27
C MET A 1 -21.13 -6.50 -1.00
N LEU A 2 -21.73 -5.74 -1.94
CA LEU A 2 -21.91 -4.28 -1.78
C LEU A 2 -22.58 -3.85 -0.46
N ARG A 3 -23.65 -4.54 -0.04
CA ARG A 3 -24.39 -4.22 1.20
C ARG A 3 -23.65 -4.54 2.50
N SER A 4 -22.55 -5.29 2.43
CA SER A 4 -21.74 -5.71 3.59
C SER A 4 -20.38 -5.03 3.65
N MET A 5 -20.08 -4.11 2.72
CA MET A 5 -18.84 -3.34 2.69
C MET A 5 -18.70 -2.53 3.98
N ASN A 6 -17.48 -2.48 4.50
CA ASN A 6 -17.16 -1.82 5.76
C ASN A 6 -15.77 -1.15 5.68
N ASP A 7 -14.86 -1.53 6.58
CA ASP A 7 -13.46 -1.13 6.61
C ASP A 7 -12.60 -1.78 5.49
N GLY A 8 -13.19 -2.64 4.64
CA GLY A 8 -12.56 -3.29 3.49
C GLY A 8 -12.28 -4.78 3.69
N ASP A 9 -12.46 -5.56 2.62
CA ASP A 9 -12.06 -6.96 2.53
C ASP A 9 -10.71 -7.07 1.80
N THR A 10 -9.71 -7.67 2.46
CA THR A 10 -8.34 -7.78 1.94
C THR A 10 -7.63 -9.02 2.49
N SER A 11 -6.61 -9.51 1.79
CA SER A 11 -5.81 -10.66 2.21
C SER A 11 -4.85 -10.29 3.36
N ALA A 12 -4.48 -11.29 4.15
CA ALA A 12 -3.47 -11.13 5.18
C ALA A 12 -2.07 -11.03 4.56
N SER A 13 -1.22 -10.18 5.16
CA SER A 13 0.20 -10.03 4.88
C SER A 13 0.99 -10.83 5.91
N ALA A 14 1.80 -11.78 5.47
CA ALA A 14 2.62 -12.57 6.37
C ALA A 14 3.70 -11.71 7.05
N TYR A 15 4.27 -10.75 6.32
CA TYR A 15 5.20 -9.74 6.83
C TYR A 15 4.61 -8.94 8.00
N ASP A 16 3.43 -8.35 7.81
CA ASP A 16 2.79 -7.55 8.86
C ASP A 16 2.33 -8.40 10.04
N THR A 17 1.82 -9.59 9.76
CA THR A 17 1.44 -10.55 10.80
C THR A 17 2.63 -10.96 11.65
N ALA A 18 3.81 -11.12 11.05
CA ALA A 18 5.06 -11.37 11.76
C ALA A 18 5.48 -10.20 12.65
N TRP A 19 5.37 -8.95 12.19
CA TRP A 19 5.62 -7.78 13.03
C TRP A 19 4.69 -7.70 14.24
N VAL A 20 3.41 -7.99 14.04
CA VAL A 20 2.43 -8.07 15.15
C VAL A 20 2.76 -9.22 16.10
N ALA A 21 3.16 -10.38 15.57
CA ALA A 21 3.56 -11.54 16.37
C ALA A 21 4.78 -11.26 17.27
N MET A 22 5.65 -10.32 16.89
CA MET A 22 6.80 -9.94 17.70
C MET A 22 6.48 -9.04 18.90
N VAL A 23 5.26 -8.48 19.01
CA VAL A 23 4.90 -7.61 20.14
C VAL A 23 4.91 -8.41 21.45
N PRO A 24 5.74 -8.04 22.45
CA PRO A 24 5.79 -8.74 23.73
C PRO A 24 4.58 -8.40 24.61
N LYS A 25 4.12 -9.37 25.39
CA LYS A 25 3.00 -9.20 26.32
C LYS A 25 3.31 -8.16 27.40
N VAL A 26 2.44 -7.15 27.54
CA VAL A 26 2.58 -6.12 28.58
C VAL A 26 2.16 -6.68 29.94
N GLY A 27 2.99 -6.48 30.97
CA GLY A 27 2.66 -6.81 32.37
C GLY A 27 2.68 -8.30 32.76
N GLY A 28 3.22 -9.18 31.90
CA GLY A 28 3.51 -10.60 32.23
C GLY A 28 4.98 -10.83 32.59
N ASP A 29 5.41 -12.10 32.65
CA ASP A 29 6.77 -12.60 33.01
C ASP A 29 7.91 -11.99 32.15
N GLY A 30 8.19 -10.70 32.30
CA GLY A 30 9.27 -9.99 31.60
C GLY A 30 9.14 -9.91 30.07
N GLY A 31 7.94 -10.15 29.50
CA GLY A 31 7.74 -10.12 28.04
C GLY A 31 8.11 -11.41 27.31
N ALA A 32 8.20 -12.55 28.01
CA ALA A 32 8.56 -13.86 27.45
C ALA A 32 7.48 -14.52 26.55
N GLN A 33 6.35 -13.85 26.31
CA GLN A 33 5.25 -14.37 25.50
C GLN A 33 4.73 -13.31 24.52
N PRO A 34 4.17 -13.72 23.36
CA PRO A 34 3.54 -12.81 22.43
C PRO A 34 2.28 -12.18 23.02
N GLN A 35 2.11 -10.87 22.82
CA GLN A 35 0.88 -10.14 23.16
C GLN A 35 -0.32 -10.64 22.35
N PHE A 36 -0.07 -11.10 21.12
CA PHE A 36 -1.08 -11.56 20.17
C PHE A 36 -0.81 -13.01 19.74
N PRO A 37 -1.08 -14.02 20.58
CA PRO A 37 -0.76 -15.42 20.25
C PRO A 37 -1.50 -15.96 19.01
N ALA A 38 -2.62 -15.34 18.61
CA ALA A 38 -3.33 -15.70 17.39
C ALA A 38 -2.51 -15.43 16.11
N THR A 39 -1.65 -14.40 16.10
CA THR A 39 -0.82 -14.08 14.93
C THR A 39 0.31 -15.09 14.76
N VAL A 40 0.88 -15.58 15.88
CA VAL A 40 1.85 -16.69 15.85
C VAL A 40 1.20 -17.94 15.25
N ARG A 41 0.01 -18.34 15.71
CA ARG A 41 -0.71 -19.49 15.13
C ARG A 41 -0.97 -19.31 13.65
N TRP A 42 -1.39 -18.11 13.23
CA TRP A 42 -1.60 -17.81 11.82
C TRP A 42 -0.32 -18.06 11.00
N ILE A 43 0.85 -17.60 11.48
CA ILE A 43 2.14 -17.85 10.81
C ILE A 43 2.41 -19.35 10.67
N VAL A 44 2.21 -20.11 11.74
CA VAL A 44 2.40 -21.58 11.73
C VAL A 44 1.49 -22.25 10.71
N ASP A 45 0.23 -21.85 10.64
CA ASP A 45 -0.77 -22.49 9.80
C ASP A 45 -0.68 -22.11 8.31
N HIS A 46 0.09 -21.06 7.96
CA HIS A 46 0.13 -20.48 6.60
C HIS A 46 1.51 -20.54 5.92
N GLN A 47 2.41 -21.41 6.38
CA GLN A 47 3.63 -21.71 5.62
C GLN A 47 3.28 -22.46 4.33
N LEU A 48 3.82 -22.02 3.20
CA LEU A 48 3.62 -22.65 1.90
C LEU A 48 4.41 -23.98 1.80
N PRO A 49 4.03 -24.88 0.86
CA PRO A 49 4.70 -26.18 0.72
C PRO A 49 6.20 -26.12 0.39
N ASP A 50 6.68 -25.01 -0.17
CA ASP A 50 8.10 -24.77 -0.47
C ASP A 50 8.89 -24.20 0.72
N GLY A 51 8.26 -24.07 1.90
CA GLY A 51 8.85 -23.51 3.11
C GLY A 51 8.72 -21.99 3.22
N SER A 52 8.26 -21.30 2.17
CA SER A 52 8.12 -19.84 2.17
C SER A 52 6.80 -19.35 2.78
N TRP A 53 6.69 -18.04 2.97
CA TRP A 53 5.43 -17.32 3.18
C TRP A 53 5.27 -16.24 2.10
N GLY A 54 4.03 -15.91 1.74
CA GLY A 54 3.71 -14.90 0.73
C GLY A 54 2.44 -15.23 -0.04
N ASP A 55 2.25 -14.60 -1.19
CA ASP A 55 1.09 -14.88 -2.06
C ASP A 55 1.19 -16.29 -2.68
N SER A 56 0.16 -17.12 -2.52
CA SER A 56 0.13 -18.49 -3.03
C SER A 56 -0.18 -18.58 -4.53
N ALA A 57 -0.81 -17.56 -5.10
CA ALA A 57 -1.24 -17.52 -6.50
C ALA A 57 -0.19 -16.90 -7.42
N LEU A 58 0.59 -15.92 -6.92
CA LEU A 58 1.65 -15.25 -7.67
C LEU A 58 2.99 -15.38 -6.95
N PHE A 59 4.01 -15.85 -7.66
CA PHE A 59 5.38 -15.86 -7.15
C PHE A 59 6.08 -14.54 -7.50
N SER A 60 6.56 -13.82 -6.48
CA SER A 60 7.58 -12.78 -6.59
C SER A 60 8.68 -13.10 -5.59
N ALA A 61 9.95 -13.10 -6.01
CA ALA A 61 11.07 -13.31 -5.10
C ALA A 61 11.11 -12.23 -4.03
N TYR A 62 10.84 -10.97 -4.37
CA TYR A 62 10.77 -9.91 -3.36
C TYR A 62 9.70 -10.20 -2.29
N ASP A 63 8.48 -10.56 -2.72
CA ASP A 63 7.39 -10.95 -1.81
C ASP A 63 7.80 -12.14 -0.93
N ARG A 64 8.26 -13.23 -1.55
CA ARG A 64 8.61 -14.45 -0.79
C ARG A 64 9.77 -14.24 0.16
N MET A 65 10.80 -13.48 -0.22
CA MET A 65 11.97 -13.24 0.64
C MET A 65 11.60 -12.46 1.90
N ILE A 66 10.87 -11.35 1.76
CA ILE A 66 10.56 -10.48 2.91
C ILE A 66 9.55 -11.13 3.86
N ASN A 67 8.50 -11.78 3.33
CA ASN A 67 7.51 -12.48 4.13
C ASN A 67 8.14 -13.66 4.88
N THR A 68 8.93 -14.50 4.19
CA THR A 68 9.58 -15.67 4.80
C THR A 68 10.54 -15.28 5.90
N LEU A 69 11.42 -14.29 5.66
CA LEU A 69 12.34 -13.81 6.68
C LEU A 69 11.59 -13.28 7.90
N ALA A 70 10.49 -12.54 7.70
CA ALA A 70 9.74 -11.96 8.81
C ALA A 70 9.11 -13.04 9.69
N CYS A 71 8.50 -14.06 9.07
CA CYS A 71 7.92 -15.20 9.77
C CYS A 71 8.98 -16.01 10.53
N VAL A 72 10.14 -16.29 9.93
CA VAL A 72 11.27 -16.97 10.59
C VAL A 72 11.74 -16.16 11.80
N VAL A 73 11.91 -14.85 11.65
CA VAL A 73 12.32 -13.94 12.73
C VAL A 73 11.30 -13.96 13.88
N ALA A 74 10.01 -13.89 13.57
CA ALA A 74 8.95 -13.92 14.58
C ALA A 74 8.91 -15.25 15.35
N LEU A 75 9.02 -16.39 14.66
CA LEU A 75 9.05 -17.71 15.31
C LEU A 75 10.33 -17.90 16.14
N THR A 76 11.48 -17.44 15.63
CA THR A 76 12.77 -17.50 16.34
C THR A 76 12.75 -16.69 17.64
N LYS A 77 12.18 -15.47 17.61
CA LYS A 77 12.04 -14.62 18.80
C LYS A 77 11.40 -15.35 19.98
N TRP A 78 10.44 -16.23 19.70
CA TRP A 78 9.70 -16.99 20.71
C TRP A 78 10.22 -18.42 20.91
N SER A 79 11.28 -18.83 20.21
CA SER A 79 11.80 -20.21 20.22
C SER A 79 10.73 -21.25 19.89
N LEU A 80 9.89 -20.96 18.90
CA LEU A 80 8.77 -21.81 18.46
C LEU A 80 9.05 -22.42 17.08
N GLU A 81 8.48 -23.60 16.83
CA GLU A 81 8.43 -24.24 15.50
C GLU A 81 9.77 -24.35 14.76
N PRO A 82 10.82 -24.94 15.36
CA PRO A 82 12.16 -24.99 14.76
C PRO A 82 12.17 -25.60 13.35
N ALA A 83 11.38 -26.66 13.11
CA ALA A 83 11.29 -27.28 11.78
C ALA A 83 10.74 -26.33 10.70
N ARG A 84 9.83 -25.42 11.05
CA ARG A 84 9.30 -24.42 10.12
C ARG A 84 10.31 -23.32 9.85
N CYS A 85 11.05 -22.90 10.88
CA CYS A 85 12.17 -21.99 10.73
C CYS A 85 13.24 -22.56 9.79
N GLU A 86 13.61 -23.82 9.97
CA GLU A 86 14.57 -24.53 9.09
C GLU A 86 14.10 -24.57 7.64
N ALA A 87 12.83 -24.92 7.40
CA ALA A 87 12.26 -24.91 6.04
C ALA A 87 12.27 -23.50 5.41
N GLY A 88 11.91 -22.47 6.17
CA GLY A 88 11.96 -21.09 5.71
C GLY A 88 13.38 -20.61 5.41
N LEU A 89 14.35 -20.97 6.24
CA LEU A 89 15.76 -20.65 6.02
C LEU A 89 16.33 -21.38 4.80
N SER A 90 15.96 -22.65 4.58
CA SER A 90 16.32 -23.39 3.37
C SER A 90 15.80 -22.69 2.12
N PHE A 91 14.52 -22.29 2.13
CA PHE A 91 13.92 -21.55 1.03
C PHE A 91 14.68 -20.24 0.75
N LEU A 92 14.97 -19.44 1.79
CA LEU A 92 15.73 -18.20 1.67
C LEU A 92 17.11 -18.44 1.06
N HIS A 93 17.82 -19.48 1.51
CA HIS A 93 19.14 -19.82 1.01
C HIS A 93 19.12 -20.24 -0.47
N GLU A 94 18.15 -21.05 -0.88
CA GLU A 94 18.01 -21.57 -2.24
C GLU A 94 17.53 -20.51 -3.26
N ASN A 95 16.86 -19.44 -2.79
CA ASN A 95 16.18 -18.50 -3.68
C ASN A 95 16.69 -17.05 -3.60
N MET A 96 17.63 -16.72 -2.70
CA MET A 96 18.13 -15.35 -2.53
C MET A 96 18.69 -14.72 -3.82
N TRP A 97 19.29 -15.53 -4.70
CA TRP A 97 19.83 -15.08 -5.98
C TRP A 97 18.79 -14.44 -6.90
N ARG A 98 17.52 -14.85 -6.80
CA ARG A 98 16.42 -14.32 -7.61
C ARG A 98 16.18 -12.83 -7.39
N LEU A 99 16.53 -12.29 -6.21
CA LEU A 99 16.44 -10.85 -5.94
C LEU A 99 17.31 -10.01 -6.89
N ALA A 100 18.38 -10.57 -7.44
CA ALA A 100 19.24 -9.87 -8.39
C ALA A 100 18.74 -9.97 -9.84
N GLU A 101 17.83 -10.90 -10.14
CA GLU A 101 17.29 -11.13 -11.49
C GLU A 101 15.89 -10.53 -11.68
N GLU A 102 15.11 -10.43 -10.61
CA GLU A 102 13.76 -9.90 -10.70
C GLU A 102 13.76 -8.38 -10.94
N GLU A 103 12.91 -7.94 -11.87
CA GLU A 103 12.77 -6.54 -12.26
C GLU A 103 12.47 -5.65 -11.05
N ALA A 104 13.15 -4.50 -10.94
CA ALA A 104 13.01 -3.61 -9.80
C ALA A 104 11.59 -3.00 -9.68
N GLU A 105 10.83 -3.00 -10.77
CA GLU A 105 9.45 -2.55 -10.84
C GLU A 105 8.49 -3.44 -10.05
N SER A 106 8.75 -4.75 -9.92
CA SER A 106 7.92 -5.65 -9.10
C SER A 106 8.23 -5.57 -7.61
N MET A 107 9.29 -4.86 -7.23
CA MET A 107 9.71 -4.72 -5.86
C MET A 107 8.62 -4.05 -5.02
N PRO A 108 8.22 -4.63 -3.87
CA PRO A 108 7.25 -4.02 -2.96
C PRO A 108 7.68 -2.62 -2.49
N ILE A 109 6.70 -1.82 -2.06
CA ILE A 109 6.96 -0.51 -1.48
C ILE A 109 7.75 -0.67 -0.19
N GLY A 110 8.75 0.19 0.01
CA GLY A 110 9.57 0.16 1.22
C GLY A 110 10.55 -1.01 1.32
N PHE A 111 10.56 -1.98 0.39
CA PHE A 111 11.40 -3.18 0.48
C PHE A 111 12.89 -2.89 0.77
N GLU A 112 13.50 -1.93 0.07
CA GLU A 112 14.91 -1.55 0.27
C GLU A 112 15.21 -0.94 1.65
N ILE A 113 14.17 -0.58 2.41
CA ILE A 113 14.29 -0.07 3.78
C ILE A 113 13.85 -1.15 4.77
N ALA A 114 12.71 -1.80 4.54
CA ALA A 114 12.15 -2.84 5.38
C ALA A 114 13.04 -4.10 5.44
N PHE A 115 13.47 -4.62 4.28
CA PHE A 115 14.19 -5.89 4.20
C PHE A 115 15.57 -5.83 4.89
N PRO A 116 16.43 -4.82 4.66
CA PRO A 116 17.70 -4.73 5.40
C PRO A 116 17.52 -4.53 6.91
N SER A 117 16.48 -3.81 7.35
CA SER A 117 16.19 -3.66 8.79
C SER A 117 15.76 -4.99 9.41
N LEU A 118 15.00 -5.77 8.67
CA LEU A 118 14.60 -7.11 9.09
C LEU A 118 15.78 -8.08 9.13
N ILE A 119 16.72 -7.99 8.18
CA ILE A 119 17.97 -8.75 8.22
C ILE A 119 18.79 -8.38 9.46
N GLN A 120 18.87 -7.09 9.81
CA GLN A 120 19.55 -6.68 11.04
C GLN A 120 18.83 -7.24 12.28
N THR A 121 17.50 -7.24 12.29
CA THR A 121 16.70 -7.87 13.37
C THR A 121 16.97 -9.37 13.49
N ALA A 122 17.07 -10.08 12.37
CA ALA A 122 17.43 -11.50 12.34
C ALA A 122 18.82 -11.74 12.93
N ARG A 123 19.78 -10.86 12.62
CA ARG A 123 21.14 -10.91 13.18
C ARG A 123 21.14 -10.70 14.69
N ASP A 124 20.41 -9.70 15.17
CA ASP A 124 20.33 -9.35 16.60
C ASP A 124 19.66 -10.46 17.43
N LEU A 125 18.76 -11.23 16.82
CA LEU A 125 18.11 -12.40 17.41
C LEU A 125 18.93 -13.71 17.25
N GLY A 126 20.09 -13.66 16.59
CA GLY A 126 20.97 -14.80 16.45
C GLY A 126 20.50 -15.86 15.43
N VAL A 127 19.77 -15.46 14.38
CA VAL A 127 19.43 -16.36 13.26
C VAL A 127 20.71 -16.66 12.47
N VAL A 128 21.37 -17.79 12.75
CA VAL A 128 22.72 -18.09 12.23
C VAL A 128 22.70 -18.47 10.75
N ASP A 129 21.72 -19.27 10.31
CA ASP A 129 21.73 -19.89 8.98
C ASP A 129 21.18 -18.99 7.85
N PHE A 130 20.87 -17.73 8.15
CA PHE A 130 20.51 -16.76 7.11
C PHE A 130 21.74 -16.36 6.28
N PRO A 131 21.67 -16.30 4.93
CA PRO A 131 22.82 -16.03 4.08
C PRO A 131 23.20 -14.53 4.04
N TYR A 132 23.69 -13.98 5.16
CA TYR A 132 24.01 -12.55 5.33
C TYR A 132 25.01 -11.99 4.30
N GLY A 133 25.91 -12.83 3.79
CA GLY A 133 26.94 -12.47 2.82
C GLY A 133 26.51 -12.62 1.36
N HIS A 134 25.25 -12.93 1.07
CA HIS A 134 24.80 -13.20 -0.29
C HIS A 134 24.97 -11.98 -1.21
N PRO A 135 25.56 -12.10 -2.41
CA PRO A 135 25.83 -10.97 -3.30
C PRO A 135 24.59 -10.14 -3.67
N ALA A 136 23.44 -10.79 -3.83
CA ALA A 136 22.17 -10.11 -4.13
C ALA A 136 21.75 -9.06 -3.07
N LEU A 137 22.27 -9.15 -1.83
CA LEU A 137 21.98 -8.18 -0.78
C LEU A 137 22.78 -6.88 -0.92
N GLN A 138 23.91 -6.89 -1.64
CA GLN A 138 24.81 -5.74 -1.73
C GLN A 138 24.15 -4.52 -2.39
N SER A 139 23.43 -4.74 -3.49
CA SER A 139 22.66 -3.69 -4.17
C SER A 139 21.55 -3.13 -3.28
N ILE A 140 20.87 -3.99 -2.53
CA ILE A 140 19.79 -3.59 -1.60
C ILE A 140 20.34 -2.70 -0.49
N TYR A 141 21.47 -3.07 0.13
CA TYR A 141 22.13 -2.23 1.14
C TYR A 141 22.59 -0.88 0.56
N ALA A 142 23.19 -0.88 -0.64
CA ALA A 142 23.61 0.35 -1.29
C ALA A 142 22.41 1.29 -1.56
N ASN A 143 21.29 0.73 -2.05
CA ASN A 143 20.08 1.49 -2.31
C ASN A 143 19.45 2.02 -1.02
N ARG A 144 19.46 1.24 0.07
CA ARG A 144 19.02 1.69 1.39
C ARG A 144 19.74 2.97 1.80
N GLU A 145 21.06 3.00 1.72
CA GLU A 145 21.87 4.15 2.11
C GLU A 145 21.56 5.39 1.26
N VAL A 146 21.36 5.21 -0.04
CA VAL A 146 20.94 6.31 -0.94
C VAL A 146 19.56 6.83 -0.55
N LYS A 147 18.60 5.94 -0.27
CA LYS A 147 17.23 6.31 0.12
C LYS A 147 17.19 7.01 1.47
N LEU A 148 17.86 6.49 2.48
CA LEU A 148 17.90 7.09 3.82
C LEU A 148 18.50 8.50 3.80
N LYS A 149 19.48 8.78 2.93
CA LYS A 149 20.05 10.14 2.76
C LYS A 149 19.08 11.12 2.11
N ARG A 150 18.14 10.64 1.28
CA ARG A 150 17.13 11.47 0.62
C ARG A 150 15.92 11.76 1.51
N ILE A 151 15.74 11.01 2.60
CA ILE A 151 14.62 11.21 3.51
C ILE A 151 14.85 12.49 4.32
N PRO A 152 13.94 13.48 4.24
CA PRO A 152 14.03 14.68 5.05
C PRO A 152 13.65 14.36 6.50
N ARG A 153 14.65 13.97 7.31
CA ARG A 153 14.48 13.52 8.70
C ARG A 153 13.72 14.50 9.60
N ASP A 154 13.92 15.79 9.40
CA ASP A 154 13.17 16.80 10.15
C ASP A 154 11.69 16.84 9.74
N MET A 155 11.39 16.66 8.45
CA MET A 155 10.02 16.72 7.94
C MET A 155 9.21 15.48 8.36
N MET A 156 9.81 14.29 8.37
CA MET A 156 9.10 13.06 8.79
C MET A 156 8.61 13.10 10.25
N HIS A 157 9.21 13.93 11.10
CA HIS A 157 8.81 14.12 12.50
C HIS A 157 7.91 15.35 12.72
N ARG A 158 7.65 16.15 11.68
CA ARG A 158 6.86 17.40 11.77
C ARG A 158 5.53 17.32 11.04
N VAL A 159 5.46 16.60 9.93
CA VAL A 159 4.25 16.49 9.12
C VAL A 159 3.96 15.03 8.74
N PRO A 160 2.69 14.63 8.64
CA PRO A 160 2.34 13.31 8.15
C PRO A 160 2.83 13.12 6.71
N THR A 161 3.57 12.03 6.47
CA THR A 161 4.07 11.63 5.14
C THR A 161 3.92 10.13 4.95
N SER A 162 4.11 9.64 3.72
CA SER A 162 4.06 8.20 3.39
C SER A 162 5.05 7.36 4.22
N ILE A 163 6.13 7.97 4.74
CA ILE A 163 7.13 7.31 5.59
C ILE A 163 6.53 6.72 6.86
N LEU A 164 5.44 7.28 7.38
CA LEU A 164 4.75 6.74 8.56
C LEU A 164 4.25 5.31 8.33
N HIS A 165 4.11 4.86 7.08
CA HIS A 165 3.69 3.50 6.74
C HIS A 165 4.82 2.46 6.82
N SER A 166 6.08 2.87 7.04
CA SER A 166 7.25 1.98 7.03
C SER A 166 8.26 2.32 8.16
N LEU A 167 7.75 2.67 9.34
CA LEU A 167 8.58 3.08 10.49
C LEU A 167 9.47 1.95 11.02
N GLU A 168 9.03 0.69 10.90
CA GLU A 168 9.78 -0.52 11.27
C GLU A 168 11.09 -0.68 10.49
N GLY A 169 11.17 -0.05 9.31
CA GLY A 169 12.37 0.01 8.50
C GLY A 169 13.34 1.14 8.87
N MET A 170 12.94 2.12 9.67
CA MET A 170 13.68 3.38 9.85
C MET A 170 14.56 3.38 11.11
N PRO A 171 15.84 3.77 11.00
CA PRO A 171 16.69 3.99 12.18
C PRO A 171 16.42 5.38 12.80
N ASP A 172 16.80 5.53 14.08
CA ASP A 172 16.90 6.79 14.83
C ASP A 172 15.61 7.62 14.85
N LEU A 173 14.50 7.02 15.28
CA LEU A 173 13.19 7.65 15.35
C LEU A 173 12.97 8.43 16.67
N ASP A 174 12.44 9.65 16.56
CA ASP A 174 11.96 10.45 17.71
C ASP A 174 10.47 10.14 17.98
N TRP A 175 10.24 9.14 18.83
CA TRP A 175 8.89 8.66 19.16
C TRP A 175 7.96 9.72 19.75
N PRO A 176 8.38 10.57 20.72
CA PRO A 176 7.55 11.66 21.21
C PRO A 176 7.01 12.57 20.09
N ARG A 177 7.80 12.85 19.05
CA ARG A 177 7.34 13.62 17.89
C ARG A 177 6.44 12.81 16.99
N LEU A 178 6.79 11.57 16.67
CA LEU A 178 6.00 10.69 15.81
C LEU A 178 4.61 10.42 16.36
N LEU A 179 4.45 10.25 17.68
CA LEU A 179 3.15 10.03 18.30
C LEU A 179 2.17 11.20 18.08
N ASN A 180 2.66 12.43 17.83
CA ASN A 180 1.80 13.55 17.45
C ASN A 180 1.26 13.44 16.02
N LEU A 181 1.84 12.56 15.20
CA LEU A 181 1.45 12.30 13.80
C LEU A 181 0.60 11.03 13.65
N GLN A 182 0.28 10.35 14.76
CA GLN A 182 -0.54 9.14 14.77
C GLN A 182 -1.92 9.40 14.15
N SER A 183 -2.41 8.43 13.37
CA SER A 183 -3.75 8.47 12.80
C SER A 183 -4.82 8.45 13.91
N CYS A 184 -6.01 8.99 13.59
CA CYS A 184 -7.10 9.07 14.56
C CYS A 184 -7.59 7.70 15.07
N ASP A 185 -7.33 6.62 14.32
CA ASP A 185 -7.69 5.26 14.68
C ASP A 185 -6.58 4.50 15.45
N GLY A 186 -5.48 5.17 15.77
CA GLY A 186 -4.34 4.63 16.52
C GLY A 186 -3.20 4.06 15.67
N SER A 187 -3.38 3.97 14.36
CA SER A 187 -2.36 3.49 13.45
C SER A 187 -1.27 4.52 13.15
N PHE A 188 -0.14 4.05 12.64
CA PHE A 188 0.80 4.84 11.86
C PHE A 188 0.52 4.62 10.38
N LEU A 189 -0.16 5.61 9.78
CA LEU A 189 -0.63 5.62 8.39
C LEU A 189 -1.21 4.26 7.93
N PHE A 190 -2.08 3.67 8.76
CA PHE A 190 -2.83 2.45 8.45
C PHE A 190 -1.97 1.19 8.23
N SER A 191 -0.67 1.22 8.56
CA SER A 191 0.22 0.05 8.48
C SER A 191 0.23 -0.74 9.79
N PRO A 192 -0.16 -2.03 9.81
CA PRO A 192 -0.02 -2.87 10.99
C PRO A 192 1.43 -3.10 11.41
N SER A 193 2.38 -3.33 10.50
CA SER A 193 3.80 -3.48 10.84
C SER A 193 4.39 -2.24 11.50
N ALA A 194 4.18 -1.05 10.91
CA ALA A 194 4.67 0.21 11.47
C ALA A 194 4.04 0.49 12.85
N THR A 195 2.75 0.17 13.01
CA THR A 195 2.03 0.36 14.27
C THR A 195 2.47 -0.64 15.33
N ALA A 196 2.72 -1.90 14.96
CA ALA A 196 3.28 -2.90 15.86
C ALA A 196 4.68 -2.52 16.32
N TYR A 197 5.52 -2.00 15.41
CA TYR A 197 6.82 -1.48 15.76
C TYR A 197 6.72 -0.30 16.73
N ALA A 198 5.86 0.68 16.46
CA ALA A 198 5.61 1.79 17.37
C ALA A 198 5.12 1.33 18.75
N LEU A 199 4.24 0.34 18.80
CA LEU A 199 3.77 -0.27 20.05
C LEU A 199 4.92 -0.88 20.85
N MET A 200 5.83 -1.62 20.20
CA MET A 200 7.00 -2.21 20.86
C MET A 200 7.94 -1.14 21.45
N GLN A 201 8.07 0.01 20.78
CA GLN A 201 8.98 1.07 21.21
C GLN A 201 8.37 2.00 22.28
N THR A 202 7.05 2.15 22.30
CA THR A 202 6.39 3.21 23.09
C THR A 202 5.39 2.69 24.13
N GLY A 203 4.87 1.48 23.95
CA GLY A 203 3.74 0.97 24.74
C GLY A 203 2.43 1.74 24.53
N ASP A 204 2.30 2.52 23.46
CA ASP A 204 1.14 3.38 23.23
C ASP A 204 -0.18 2.58 23.16
N LYS A 205 -1.18 3.06 23.93
CA LYS A 205 -2.48 2.40 24.08
C LYS A 205 -3.28 2.40 22.79
N LYS A 206 -3.20 3.45 21.97
CA LYS A 206 -3.96 3.53 20.72
C LYS A 206 -3.36 2.62 19.65
N CYS A 207 -2.03 2.49 19.60
CA CYS A 207 -1.39 1.48 18.77
C CYS A 207 -1.87 0.08 19.16
N PHE A 208 -1.93 -0.24 20.46
CA PHE A 208 -2.47 -1.51 20.93
C PHE A 208 -3.94 -1.72 20.50
N GLU A 209 -4.81 -0.74 20.71
CA GLU A 209 -6.23 -0.81 20.36
C GLU A 209 -6.44 -1.02 18.85
N TYR A 210 -5.64 -0.37 18.00
CA TYR A 210 -5.63 -0.58 16.56
C TYR A 210 -5.26 -2.03 16.22
N ILE A 211 -4.12 -2.53 16.74
CA ILE A 211 -3.63 -3.88 16.44
C ILE A 211 -4.59 -4.97 16.98
N ASP A 212 -5.10 -4.81 18.20
CA ASP A 212 -6.05 -5.76 18.79
C ASP A 212 -7.34 -5.87 17.95
N ARG A 213 -7.86 -4.73 17.45
CA ARG A 213 -9.03 -4.70 16.58
C ARG A 213 -8.80 -5.47 15.27
N ILE A 214 -7.67 -5.24 14.61
CA ILE A 214 -7.39 -5.90 13.32
C ILE A 214 -7.12 -7.39 13.49
N VAL A 215 -6.37 -7.80 14.52
CA VAL A 215 -6.09 -9.22 14.79
C VAL A 215 -7.39 -9.99 15.04
N LYS A 216 -8.35 -9.40 15.77
CA LYS A 216 -9.68 -9.98 15.98
C LYS A 216 -10.49 -10.05 14.68
N LYS A 217 -10.43 -9.02 13.85
CA LYS A 217 -11.16 -8.99 12.57
C LYS A 217 -10.69 -10.07 11.60
N PHE A 218 -9.38 -10.28 11.52
CA PHE A 218 -8.74 -11.16 10.56
C PHE A 218 -8.30 -12.51 11.16
N ASN A 219 -8.82 -12.87 12.34
CA ASN A 219 -8.60 -14.16 13.02
C ASN A 219 -7.11 -14.53 13.16
N GLY A 220 -6.27 -13.57 13.54
CA GLY A 220 -4.82 -13.78 13.72
C GLY A 220 -3.97 -13.17 12.62
N GLY A 221 -4.34 -13.35 11.34
CA GLY A 221 -3.67 -12.64 10.25
C GLY A 221 -3.93 -11.13 10.35
N VAL A 222 -3.09 -10.31 9.73
CA VAL A 222 -3.39 -8.88 9.49
C VAL A 222 -2.96 -8.50 8.08
N PRO A 223 -3.66 -7.59 7.39
CA PRO A 223 -3.24 -7.11 6.08
C PRO A 223 -2.03 -6.16 6.17
N ASN A 224 -1.48 -5.74 5.02
CA ASN A 224 -0.42 -4.72 4.99
C ASN A 224 -0.95 -3.29 5.21
N VAL A 225 -2.24 -3.06 4.96
CA VAL A 225 -2.88 -1.76 5.15
C VAL A 225 -4.32 -1.96 5.65
N TYR A 226 -4.73 -1.17 6.64
CA TYR A 226 -6.10 -1.21 7.16
C TYR A 226 -6.54 0.08 7.87
N PRO A 227 -7.77 0.58 7.66
CA PRO A 227 -8.79 0.11 6.70
C PRO A 227 -8.42 0.47 5.25
N VAL A 228 -9.23 -0.02 4.30
CA VAL A 228 -9.19 0.35 2.87
C VAL A 228 -10.59 0.68 2.35
N ASP A 229 -11.40 1.30 3.22
CA ASP A 229 -12.82 1.51 2.97
C ASP A 229 -13.08 2.40 1.76
N LEU A 230 -12.43 3.56 1.66
CA LEU A 230 -12.65 4.47 0.53
C LEU A 230 -12.16 3.84 -0.77
N PHE A 231 -10.96 3.25 -0.76
CA PHE A 231 -10.41 2.53 -1.91
C PHE A 231 -11.38 1.46 -2.43
N GLU A 232 -11.90 0.60 -1.55
CA GLU A 232 -12.81 -0.49 -1.94
C GLU A 232 -14.13 0.06 -2.52
N HIS A 233 -14.75 1.05 -1.86
CA HIS A 233 -16.01 1.65 -2.34
C HIS A 233 -15.85 2.30 -3.71
N ILE A 234 -14.74 3.02 -3.93
CA ILE A 234 -14.44 3.71 -5.17
C ILE A 234 -14.19 2.70 -6.30
N TRP A 235 -13.31 1.72 -6.07
CA TRP A 235 -12.91 0.79 -7.11
C TRP A 235 -14.02 -0.16 -7.50
N VAL A 236 -14.84 -0.62 -6.56
CA VAL A 236 -15.96 -1.51 -6.90
C VAL A 236 -16.96 -0.79 -7.82
N VAL A 237 -17.27 0.48 -7.57
CA VAL A 237 -18.13 1.26 -8.48
C VAL A 237 -17.48 1.44 -9.84
N ASP A 238 -16.21 1.83 -9.90
CA ASP A 238 -15.49 1.96 -11.18
C ASP A 238 -15.50 0.65 -11.99
N ARG A 239 -15.26 -0.49 -11.34
CA ARG A 239 -15.28 -1.79 -12.02
C ARG A 239 -16.66 -2.15 -12.54
N LEU A 240 -17.72 -1.96 -11.75
CA LEU A 240 -19.09 -2.24 -12.18
C LEU A 240 -19.51 -1.39 -13.39
N GLU A 241 -19.11 -0.11 -13.41
CA GLU A 241 -19.40 0.80 -14.52
C GLU A 241 -18.61 0.43 -15.78
N ARG A 242 -17.30 0.19 -15.66
CA ARG A 242 -16.44 -0.19 -16.80
C ARG A 242 -16.80 -1.54 -17.40
N LEU A 243 -17.34 -2.46 -16.59
CA LEU A 243 -17.85 -3.75 -17.05
C LEU A 243 -19.26 -3.67 -17.67
N GLY A 244 -19.89 -2.48 -17.68
CA GLY A 244 -21.21 -2.29 -18.28
C GLY A 244 -22.36 -2.99 -17.54
N ILE A 245 -22.18 -3.29 -16.25
CA ILE A 245 -23.17 -4.01 -15.42
C ILE A 245 -23.72 -3.18 -14.25
N SER A 246 -23.27 -1.94 -14.08
CA SER A 246 -23.68 -1.04 -12.99
C SER A 246 -25.20 -0.84 -12.86
N ARG A 247 -25.96 -0.90 -13.97
CA ARG A 247 -27.43 -0.76 -13.98
C ARG A 247 -28.19 -1.73 -13.06
N TYR A 248 -27.59 -2.86 -12.72
CA TYR A 248 -28.21 -3.85 -11.82
C TYR A 248 -28.01 -3.51 -10.34
N PHE A 249 -27.17 -2.53 -10.02
CA PHE A 249 -26.71 -2.21 -8.66
C PHE A 249 -26.90 -0.73 -8.31
N GLN A 250 -27.83 -0.04 -8.97
CA GLN A 250 -27.99 1.42 -8.84
C GLN A 250 -28.11 1.88 -7.39
N ARG A 251 -28.97 1.21 -6.60
CA ARG A 251 -29.15 1.54 -5.18
C ARG A 251 -27.88 1.30 -4.37
N GLU A 252 -27.20 0.19 -4.60
CA GLU A 252 -25.95 -0.12 -3.89
C GLU A 252 -24.83 0.85 -4.28
N ILE A 253 -24.74 1.26 -5.54
CA ILE A 253 -23.77 2.25 -6.02
C ILE A 253 -24.04 3.61 -5.39
N GLU A 254 -25.30 4.06 -5.34
CA GLU A 254 -25.70 5.30 -4.65
C GLU A 254 -25.26 5.28 -3.18
N GLN A 255 -25.47 4.16 -2.48
CA GLN A 255 -24.99 3.99 -1.10
C GLN A 255 -23.47 4.06 -0.97
N CYS A 256 -22.73 3.49 -1.94
CA CYS A 256 -21.28 3.60 -1.96
C CYS A 256 -20.82 5.04 -2.19
N MET A 257 -21.43 5.77 -3.13
CA MET A 257 -21.07 7.16 -3.42
C MET A 257 -21.45 8.10 -2.28
N ASP A 258 -22.59 7.87 -1.60
CA ASP A 258 -22.94 8.57 -0.37
C ASP A 258 -21.90 8.38 0.74
N TYR A 259 -21.36 7.16 0.87
CA TYR A 259 -20.30 6.87 1.83
C TYR A 259 -19.01 7.62 1.48
N VAL A 260 -18.59 7.58 0.22
CA VAL A 260 -17.39 8.28 -0.27
C VAL A 260 -17.55 9.80 -0.09
N ASN A 261 -18.70 10.36 -0.48
CA ASN A 261 -19.00 11.79 -0.35
C ASN A 261 -18.97 12.25 1.12
N ARG A 262 -19.46 11.43 2.06
CA ARG A 262 -19.43 11.74 3.50
C ARG A 262 -18.00 11.91 4.04
N HIS A 263 -17.02 11.27 3.38
CA HIS A 263 -15.61 11.30 3.77
C HIS A 263 -14.74 12.13 2.82
N TRP A 264 -15.33 12.72 1.78
CA TRP A 264 -14.68 13.66 0.89
C TRP A 264 -14.25 14.93 1.66
N THR A 265 -13.09 15.49 1.30
CA THR A 265 -12.59 16.74 1.89
C THR A 265 -11.97 17.62 0.80
N GLU A 266 -11.91 18.93 1.04
CA GLU A 266 -11.25 19.89 0.13
C GLU A 266 -9.74 19.64 -0.01
N ASP A 267 -9.13 18.93 0.93
CA ASP A 267 -7.73 18.52 0.86
C ASP A 267 -7.52 17.25 0.02
N GLY A 268 -8.60 16.52 -0.27
CA GLY A 268 -8.60 15.22 -0.94
C GLY A 268 -8.86 14.06 0.01
N ILE A 269 -8.69 12.84 -0.48
CA ILE A 269 -8.83 11.61 0.30
C ILE A 269 -7.62 10.70 0.09
N CYS A 270 -7.60 9.58 0.80
CA CYS A 270 -6.76 8.44 0.46
C CYS A 270 -7.60 7.16 0.59
N TRP A 271 -6.97 6.00 0.52
CA TRP A 271 -7.62 4.69 0.62
C TRP A 271 -8.47 4.48 1.88
N ALA A 272 -8.20 5.23 2.95
CA ALA A 272 -8.86 5.14 4.25
C ALA A 272 -9.51 6.47 4.68
N ARG A 273 -10.68 6.38 5.30
CA ARG A 273 -11.35 7.56 5.88
C ARG A 273 -10.50 8.26 6.95
N LYS A 274 -10.70 9.58 7.09
CA LYS A 274 -10.08 10.43 8.14
C LYS A 274 -8.55 10.39 8.19
N SER A 275 -7.91 10.16 7.04
CA SER A 275 -6.47 10.27 6.91
C SER A 275 -5.99 11.72 6.89
N ASN A 276 -4.82 11.97 7.49
CA ASN A 276 -4.08 13.22 7.38
C ASN A 276 -3.12 13.25 6.17
N VAL A 277 -2.98 12.13 5.45
CA VAL A 277 -2.21 12.03 4.21
C VAL A 277 -3.18 11.70 3.08
N LYS A 278 -3.11 12.48 2.00
CA LYS A 278 -3.97 12.32 0.82
C LYS A 278 -3.14 11.83 -0.35
N ASP A 279 -3.75 11.06 -1.23
CA ASP A 279 -3.13 10.65 -2.48
C ASP A 279 -3.99 11.01 -3.69
N VAL A 280 -3.31 11.21 -4.82
CA VAL A 280 -3.94 11.67 -6.05
C VAL A 280 -4.79 10.58 -6.71
N ASP A 281 -4.50 9.31 -6.46
CA ASP A 281 -5.17 8.20 -7.13
C ASP A 281 -6.61 8.06 -6.61
N ASP A 282 -6.75 7.88 -5.30
CA ASP A 282 -8.06 7.82 -4.64
C ASP A 282 -8.81 9.15 -4.78
N THR A 283 -8.11 10.29 -4.69
CA THR A 283 -8.73 11.61 -4.89
C THR A 283 -9.26 11.79 -6.31
N ALA A 284 -8.49 11.43 -7.34
CA ALA A 284 -8.92 11.55 -8.73
C ALA A 284 -10.10 10.62 -9.04
N MET A 285 -10.03 9.38 -8.53
CA MET A 285 -11.11 8.41 -8.71
C MET A 285 -12.40 8.84 -8.02
N ALA A 286 -12.35 9.23 -6.75
CA ALA A 286 -13.53 9.73 -6.04
C ALA A 286 -14.07 11.00 -6.67
N PHE A 287 -13.21 11.97 -7.01
CA PHE A 287 -13.65 13.19 -7.70
C PHE A 287 -14.44 12.87 -8.97
N ARG A 288 -13.91 11.98 -9.81
CA ARG A 288 -14.54 11.60 -11.08
C ARG A 288 -15.89 10.94 -10.84
N LEU A 289 -15.95 9.94 -9.97
CA LEU A 289 -17.19 9.20 -9.69
C LEU A 289 -18.23 10.08 -8.99
N LEU A 290 -17.85 10.82 -7.95
CA LEU A 290 -18.76 11.75 -7.26
C LEU A 290 -19.35 12.77 -8.24
N ARG A 291 -18.53 13.37 -9.10
CA ARG A 291 -19.01 14.32 -10.11
C ARG A 291 -19.97 13.67 -11.11
N LEU A 292 -19.64 12.49 -11.64
CA LEU A 292 -20.50 11.77 -12.60
C LEU A 292 -21.82 11.31 -11.99
N HIS A 293 -21.86 11.07 -10.68
CA HIS A 293 -23.08 10.76 -9.91
C HIS A 293 -23.82 12.00 -9.38
N GLY A 294 -23.42 13.21 -9.80
CA GLY A 294 -24.15 14.45 -9.51
C GLY A 294 -23.83 15.12 -8.16
N TYR A 295 -22.80 14.66 -7.45
CA TYR A 295 -22.33 15.31 -6.23
C TYR A 295 -21.52 16.57 -6.54
N ASN A 296 -21.61 17.56 -5.67
CA ASN A 296 -20.87 18.81 -5.81
C ASN A 296 -19.45 18.66 -5.27
N VAL A 297 -18.48 18.46 -6.16
CA VAL A 297 -17.06 18.36 -5.84
C VAL A 297 -16.23 19.40 -6.61
N SER A 298 -15.41 20.14 -5.87
CA SER A 298 -14.56 21.19 -6.43
C SER A 298 -13.27 20.63 -7.02
N PRO A 299 -12.85 21.08 -8.23
CA PRO A 299 -11.56 20.68 -8.80
C PRO A 299 -10.37 21.28 -8.05
N SER A 300 -10.59 22.26 -7.15
CA SER A 300 -9.53 22.90 -6.36
C SER A 300 -8.73 21.92 -5.52
N VAL A 301 -9.32 20.76 -5.20
CA VAL A 301 -8.67 19.65 -4.49
C VAL A 301 -7.33 19.25 -5.13
N PHE A 302 -7.23 19.33 -6.46
CA PHE A 302 -6.02 18.93 -7.19
C PHE A 302 -4.85 19.91 -7.02
N LYS A 303 -5.09 21.13 -6.55
CA LYS A 303 -4.02 22.10 -6.26
C LYS A 303 -3.07 21.60 -5.17
N ASN A 304 -3.53 20.71 -4.29
CA ASN A 304 -2.71 20.14 -3.23
C ASN A 304 -1.65 19.16 -3.76
N PHE A 305 -1.90 18.58 -4.94
CA PHE A 305 -1.01 17.63 -5.62
C PHE A 305 -0.16 18.30 -6.70
N GLU A 306 -0.43 19.58 -6.99
CA GLU A 306 0.27 20.36 -8.00
C GLU A 306 1.48 21.09 -7.39
N LYS A 307 2.64 20.97 -8.02
CA LYS A 307 3.81 21.79 -7.70
C LYS A 307 4.59 22.08 -8.99
N ASP A 308 4.84 23.37 -9.23
CA ASP A 308 5.61 23.84 -10.39
C ASP A 308 5.05 23.35 -11.75
N GLY A 309 3.73 23.15 -11.83
CA GLY A 309 3.03 22.66 -13.03
C GLY A 309 3.01 21.12 -13.17
N GLU A 310 3.66 20.39 -12.28
CA GLU A 310 3.64 18.93 -12.22
C GLU A 310 2.69 18.42 -11.14
N PHE A 311 2.20 17.18 -11.30
CA PHE A 311 1.35 16.50 -10.33
C PHE A 311 2.03 15.29 -9.72
N PHE A 312 1.76 15.04 -8.44
CA PHE A 312 2.43 13.99 -7.65
C PHE A 312 1.42 13.13 -6.90
N CYS A 313 1.80 11.88 -6.62
CA CYS A 313 0.96 10.92 -5.89
C CYS A 313 0.61 11.37 -4.49
N PHE A 314 1.55 11.99 -3.77
CA PHE A 314 1.34 12.44 -2.40
C PHE A 314 1.75 13.90 -2.25
N VAL A 315 0.99 14.65 -1.45
CA VAL A 315 1.26 16.05 -1.14
C VAL A 315 2.69 16.20 -0.56
N GLY A 316 3.47 17.10 -1.14
CA GLY A 316 4.83 17.40 -0.69
C GLY A 316 5.89 16.33 -1.02
N GLN A 317 5.56 15.33 -1.83
CA GLN A 317 6.49 14.30 -2.29
C GLN A 317 6.66 14.34 -3.81
N SER A 318 7.66 13.62 -4.32
CA SER A 318 8.01 13.59 -5.76
C SER A 318 7.61 12.28 -6.45
N THR A 319 6.79 11.45 -5.82
CA THR A 319 6.40 10.14 -6.37
C THR A 319 5.35 10.33 -7.46
N GLN A 320 5.54 9.70 -8.61
CA GLN A 320 4.58 9.64 -9.71
C GLN A 320 4.41 8.18 -10.13
N ALA A 321 3.18 7.68 -10.06
CA ALA A 321 2.80 6.31 -10.44
C ALA A 321 1.92 6.35 -11.70
N VAL A 322 2.01 5.30 -12.52
CA VAL A 322 1.26 5.22 -13.78
C VAL A 322 -0.23 5.19 -13.51
N THR A 323 -0.71 4.39 -12.55
CA THR A 323 -2.14 4.31 -12.21
C THR A 323 -2.68 5.61 -11.64
N GLY A 324 -1.93 6.28 -10.75
CA GLY A 324 -2.32 7.58 -10.20
C GLY A 324 -2.44 8.65 -11.28
N MET A 325 -1.49 8.71 -12.22
CA MET A 325 -1.54 9.66 -13.34
C MET A 325 -2.61 9.29 -14.37
N TYR A 326 -2.84 8.00 -14.61
CA TYR A 326 -3.95 7.49 -15.41
C TYR A 326 -5.30 7.93 -14.86
N ASN A 327 -5.53 7.77 -13.56
CA ASN A 327 -6.79 8.17 -12.95
C ASN A 327 -6.94 9.70 -12.87
N LEU A 328 -5.85 10.44 -12.65
CA LEU A 328 -5.85 11.90 -12.79
C LEU A 328 -6.22 12.33 -14.22
N ASN A 329 -5.70 11.65 -15.24
CA ASN A 329 -6.04 11.91 -16.63
C ASN A 329 -7.54 11.72 -16.86
N ARG A 330 -8.10 10.59 -16.44
CA ARG A 330 -9.54 10.31 -16.54
C ARG A 330 -10.40 11.35 -15.81
N ALA A 331 -9.99 11.76 -14.61
CA ALA A 331 -10.69 12.78 -13.83
C ALA A 331 -10.67 14.16 -14.53
N SER A 332 -9.56 14.52 -15.18
CA SER A 332 -9.42 15.80 -15.88
C SER A 332 -10.31 15.95 -17.12
N GLN A 333 -10.75 14.82 -17.71
CA GLN A 333 -11.57 14.79 -18.92
C GLN A 333 -13.03 15.22 -18.68
N ILE A 334 -13.50 15.22 -17.44
CA ILE A 334 -14.85 15.66 -17.05
C ILE A 334 -14.86 17.11 -16.50
N SER A 335 -13.97 17.95 -17.05
CA SER A 335 -13.82 19.36 -16.67
C SER A 335 -14.96 20.22 -17.20
N PHE A 336 -15.34 21.22 -16.41
CA PHE A 336 -16.20 22.33 -16.81
C PHE A 336 -15.38 23.54 -17.25
N GLN A 337 -16.03 24.47 -17.96
CA GLN A 337 -15.39 25.71 -18.40
C GLN A 337 -14.93 26.53 -17.18
N GLY A 338 -13.67 26.98 -17.21
CA GLY A 338 -13.05 27.78 -16.14
C GLY A 338 -12.33 26.97 -15.06
N GLU A 339 -12.29 25.62 -15.16
CA GLU A 339 -11.56 24.76 -14.22
C GLU A 339 -10.09 24.59 -14.62
N ASP A 340 -9.29 25.67 -14.53
CA ASP A 340 -7.91 25.71 -15.04
C ASP A 340 -6.98 24.62 -14.46
N VAL A 341 -7.20 24.22 -13.20
CA VAL A 341 -6.42 23.15 -12.56
C VAL A 341 -6.61 21.80 -13.24
N LEU A 342 -7.83 21.49 -13.71
CA LEU A 342 -8.07 20.26 -14.47
C LEU A 342 -7.47 20.35 -15.88
N HIS A 343 -7.44 21.54 -16.48
CA HIS A 343 -6.76 21.72 -17.76
C HIS A 343 -5.25 21.42 -17.62
N ARG A 344 -4.59 21.97 -16.60
CA ARG A 344 -3.17 21.66 -16.31
C ARG A 344 -2.97 20.18 -15.97
N ALA A 345 -3.83 19.60 -15.14
CA ALA A 345 -3.78 18.17 -14.82
C ALA A 345 -3.91 17.29 -16.07
N ARG A 346 -4.79 17.67 -17.01
CA ARG A 346 -4.97 16.95 -18.28
C ARG A 346 -3.70 16.97 -19.13
N VAL A 347 -3.12 18.15 -19.33
CA VAL A 347 -1.88 18.33 -20.11
C VAL A 347 -0.76 17.49 -19.50
N PHE A 348 -0.49 17.69 -18.21
CA PHE A 348 0.58 17.00 -17.51
C PHE A 348 0.40 15.48 -17.52
N SER A 349 -0.78 14.97 -17.12
CA SER A 349 -1.02 13.53 -17.04
C SER A 349 -1.00 12.87 -18.42
N TYR A 350 -1.50 13.54 -19.46
CA TYR A 350 -1.44 13.04 -20.84
C TYR A 350 0.01 12.92 -21.32
N GLU A 351 0.82 13.97 -21.15
CA GLU A 351 2.23 13.98 -21.54
C GLU A 351 3.04 12.92 -20.77
N PHE A 352 2.80 12.80 -19.46
CA PHE A 352 3.41 11.76 -18.63
C PHE A 352 3.08 10.35 -19.16
N LEU A 353 1.81 10.04 -19.39
CA LEU A 353 1.39 8.71 -19.84
C LEU A 353 1.89 8.40 -21.25
N ARG A 354 1.88 9.39 -22.15
CA ARG A 354 2.47 9.28 -23.50
C ARG A 354 3.96 8.97 -23.45
N GLN A 355 4.72 9.70 -22.64
CA GLN A 355 6.15 9.46 -22.49
C GLN A 355 6.42 8.04 -21.97
N ARG A 356 5.62 7.57 -21.00
CA ARG A 356 5.74 6.20 -20.48
C ARG A 356 5.37 5.15 -21.52
N GLU A 357 4.34 5.39 -22.33
CA GLU A 357 3.96 4.54 -23.47
C GLU A 357 5.13 4.40 -24.46
N GLU A 358 5.67 5.52 -24.94
CA GLU A 358 6.77 5.56 -25.91
C GLU A 358 8.04 4.86 -25.41
N GLN A 359 8.26 4.86 -24.09
CA GLN A 359 9.38 4.18 -23.44
C GLN A 359 9.12 2.70 -23.13
N GLY A 360 7.91 2.19 -23.39
CA GLY A 360 7.51 0.82 -22.99
C GLY A 360 7.42 0.64 -21.47
N MET A 361 7.20 1.73 -20.73
CA MET A 361 7.20 1.79 -19.26
C MET A 361 5.80 1.94 -18.66
N ILE A 362 4.76 1.43 -19.33
CA ILE A 362 3.41 1.33 -18.76
C ILE A 362 3.36 0.13 -17.80
N ARG A 363 3.99 0.32 -16.64
CA ARG A 363 4.04 -0.62 -15.52
C ARG A 363 3.82 0.17 -14.24
N ASP A 364 3.22 -0.46 -13.25
CA ASP A 364 2.93 0.21 -12.00
C ASP A 364 3.50 -0.57 -10.80
N LYS A 365 4.10 0.16 -9.86
CA LYS A 365 4.70 -0.42 -8.64
C LYS A 365 3.66 -0.86 -7.62
N TRP A 366 2.43 -0.36 -7.73
CA TRP A 366 1.34 -0.61 -6.78
C TRP A 366 0.44 -1.75 -7.22
N ILE A 367 0.49 -2.17 -8.48
CA ILE A 367 -0.40 -3.22 -9.00
C ILE A 367 0.21 -4.00 -10.17
N VAL A 368 0.04 -5.33 -10.14
CA VAL A 368 0.20 -6.21 -11.30
C VAL A 368 -1.18 -6.40 -11.95
N ALA A 369 -1.43 -5.67 -13.04
CA ALA A 369 -2.70 -5.72 -13.76
C ALA A 369 -2.59 -6.52 -15.08
N LYS A 370 -3.69 -7.14 -15.52
CA LYS A 370 -3.75 -8.00 -16.71
C LYS A 370 -3.31 -7.28 -17.99
N ASP A 371 -3.78 -6.05 -18.20
CA ASP A 371 -3.51 -5.26 -19.41
C ASP A 371 -3.50 -3.75 -19.10
N LEU A 372 -2.63 -3.33 -18.17
CA LEU A 372 -2.44 -1.90 -17.89
C LEU A 372 -2.07 -1.08 -19.14
N PRO A 373 -1.19 -1.56 -20.04
CA PRO A 373 -0.92 -0.86 -21.30
C PRO A 373 -2.18 -0.59 -22.13
N GLY A 374 -3.02 -1.60 -22.35
CA GLY A 374 -4.29 -1.43 -23.06
C GLY A 374 -5.22 -0.41 -22.39
N GLU A 375 -5.35 -0.47 -21.05
CA GLU A 375 -6.16 0.50 -20.30
C GLU A 375 -5.66 1.94 -20.46
N VAL A 376 -4.34 2.17 -20.37
CA VAL A 376 -3.75 3.50 -20.49
C VAL A 376 -3.89 4.03 -21.92
N ILE A 377 -3.57 3.21 -22.92
CA ILE A 377 -3.61 3.61 -24.34
C ILE A 377 -5.00 4.12 -24.72
N GLN A 378 -6.06 3.47 -24.26
CA GLN A 378 -7.45 3.91 -24.51
C GLN A 378 -7.73 5.33 -24.02
N THR A 379 -7.04 5.80 -22.97
CA THR A 379 -7.26 7.15 -22.40
C THR A 379 -6.43 8.25 -23.06
N ILE A 380 -5.40 7.90 -23.82
CA ILE A 380 -4.49 8.84 -24.48
C ILE A 380 -4.65 8.87 -26.01
N LEU A 381 -5.69 8.23 -26.55
CA LEU A 381 -6.06 8.36 -27.97
C LEU A 381 -6.62 9.76 -28.27
N PRO A 382 -6.36 10.32 -29.47
CA PRO A 382 -6.95 11.61 -29.88
C PRO A 382 -8.47 11.55 -29.86
N PHE A 383 -9.09 12.50 -29.15
CA PHE A 383 -10.54 12.66 -29.03
C PHE A 383 -11.18 13.19 -30.31
N ASP A 384 -11.32 12.36 -31.35
CA ASP A 384 -12.02 12.74 -32.59
C ASP A 384 -13.42 12.11 -32.76
N ASP A 385 -13.97 11.40 -31.77
CA ASP A 385 -15.36 10.92 -31.89
C ASP A 385 -16.12 10.83 -30.55
N LEU A 386 -16.79 11.93 -30.19
CA LEU A 386 -17.63 12.09 -28.99
C LEU A 386 -18.88 11.18 -28.94
N ARG A 387 -19.05 10.21 -29.84
CA ARG A 387 -20.25 9.36 -29.92
C ARG A 387 -20.12 7.92 -29.41
N SER A 388 -18.98 7.51 -28.83
CA SER A 388 -18.78 6.07 -28.53
C SER A 388 -18.27 5.72 -27.13
N ILE A 389 -18.29 6.65 -26.16
CA ILE A 389 -17.71 6.43 -24.83
C ILE A 389 -18.35 5.23 -24.10
N GLU A 390 -19.67 5.02 -24.18
CA GLU A 390 -20.32 3.85 -23.56
C GLU A 390 -20.17 2.56 -24.36
N THR A 391 -20.01 2.63 -25.69
CA THR A 391 -20.02 1.42 -26.55
C THR A 391 -18.62 0.86 -26.81
N CYS A 392 -17.57 1.69 -26.80
CA CYS A 392 -16.19 1.28 -27.02
C CYS A 392 -15.52 0.72 -25.75
N MET A 393 -15.82 1.26 -24.56
CA MET A 393 -15.27 0.71 -23.30
C MET A 393 -15.75 -0.72 -23.01
N ASN A 394 -16.95 -1.08 -23.49
CA ASN A 394 -17.55 -2.40 -23.32
C ASN A 394 -17.06 -3.47 -24.33
N ARG A 395 -16.14 -3.12 -25.26
CA ARG A 395 -15.65 -4.03 -26.31
C ARG A 395 -14.16 -4.42 -26.17
N GLY A 396 -13.61 -4.34 -24.96
CA GLY A 396 -12.25 -4.79 -24.64
C GLY A 396 -12.02 -6.32 -24.70
N GLU A 397 -12.72 -7.03 -25.59
CA GLU A 397 -12.47 -8.41 -25.96
C GLU A 397 -12.33 -8.49 -27.48
N ASN A 398 -11.08 -8.64 -27.93
CA ASN A 398 -10.67 -9.56 -28.99
C ASN A 398 -9.15 -9.71 -29.00
#